data_AF-A0A1B8XSD2-F1
#
_entry.id   AF-A0A1B8XSD2-F1
#
_cell.length_a   1.000
_cell.length_b   1.000
_cell.length_c   1.000
_cell.angle_alpha   90.00
_cell.angle_beta   90.00
_cell.angle_gamma   90.00
#
_symmetry.space_group_name_H-M   'P 1'
#
loop_
_entity.id
_entity.type
_entity.pdbx_description
1 polymer ?
#
loop_
_entity_poly.entity_id
_entity_poly.type
_entity_poly.pdbx_seq_one_letter_code
_entity_poly.pdbx_strand_id
1 'polypeptide(L)'
;PSGKGPRLPEVYCVISRLGCFDLFSKILDEVERRRGISAALVYPFMRSLMESPFPAPGKTIRVKTFLPGAGNEVIELRRPMDSRLEHVDFECLFRCLSVRQIIRIFASLLLERRVIFVAEKLR
;
A
#
# COMPACT_ATOMS: atom_id res chain seq x y z
N PRO A 1 -8.13 21.28 10.20
CA PRO A 1 -8.38 22.71 10.49
C PRO A 1 -7.67 23.64 9.49
N SER A 2 -8.33 24.70 9.07
CA SER A 2 -7.83 25.68 8.10
C SER A 2 -6.85 26.65 8.78
N GLY A 3 -5.56 26.31 8.80
CA GLY A 3 -4.50 27.14 9.38
C GLY A 3 -3.19 27.03 8.61
N LYS A 4 -2.35 28.08 8.69
CA LYS A 4 -1.04 28.22 8.02
C LYS A 4 0.14 27.66 8.82
N GLY A 5 -0.11 27.05 9.99
CA GLY A 5 0.94 26.49 10.84
C GLY A 5 1.41 25.08 10.43
N PRO A 6 2.48 24.57 11.04
CA PRO A 6 2.94 23.19 10.84
C PRO A 6 1.80 22.22 11.14
N ARG A 7 1.49 21.34 10.18
CA ARG A 7 0.48 20.29 10.37
C ARG A 7 1.14 19.07 10.98
N LEU A 8 0.41 18.39 11.87
CA LEU A 8 0.81 17.06 12.29
C LEU A 8 0.91 16.15 11.06
N PRO A 9 1.84 15.18 11.05
CA PRO A 9 1.94 14.21 9.97
C PRO A 9 0.60 13.50 9.79
N GLU A 10 0.12 13.44 8.55
CA GLU A 10 -1.10 12.74 8.18
C GLU A 10 -0.71 11.40 7.55
N VAL A 11 -1.45 10.35 7.91
CA VAL A 11 -1.22 9.00 7.39
C VAL A 11 -2.53 8.49 6.78
N TYR A 12 -2.42 7.91 5.59
CA TYR A 12 -3.52 7.19 4.96
C TYR A 12 -3.33 5.69 5.19
N CYS A 13 -4.40 5.02 5.62
CA CYS A 13 -4.38 3.59 5.93
C CYS A 13 -5.55 2.90 5.25
N VAL A 14 -5.28 1.75 4.63
CA VAL A 14 -6.31 0.84 4.14
C VAL A 14 -6.36 -0.38 5.05
N ILE A 15 -7.53 -0.65 5.61
CA ILE A 15 -7.80 -1.84 6.41
C ILE A 15 -8.56 -2.83 5.54
N SER A 16 -7.96 -3.99 5.27
CA SER A 16 -8.54 -5.01 4.40
C SER A 16 -8.22 -6.41 4.91
N ARG A 17 -9.13 -7.36 4.62
CA ARG A 17 -8.89 -8.80 4.83
C ARG A 17 -8.10 -9.44 3.68
N LEU A 18 -7.82 -8.69 2.62
CA LEU A 18 -7.10 -9.16 1.44
C LEU A 18 -5.65 -8.66 1.48
N GLY A 19 -4.70 -9.55 1.19
CA GLY A 19 -3.27 -9.21 1.13
C GLY A 19 -2.82 -8.61 -0.20
N CYS A 20 -3.62 -7.74 -0.82
CA CYS A 20 -3.34 -7.19 -2.16
C CYS A 20 -2.48 -5.92 -2.09
N PHE A 21 -1.23 -6.05 -1.62
CA PHE A 21 -0.41 -4.90 -1.20
C PHE A 21 -0.12 -3.93 -2.33
N ASP A 22 0.26 -4.42 -3.51
CA ASP A 22 0.55 -3.57 -4.68
C ASP A 22 -0.69 -2.76 -5.13
N LEU A 23 -1.86 -3.39 -5.11
CA LEU A 23 -3.13 -2.73 -5.43
C LEU A 23 -3.41 -1.60 -4.43
N PHE A 24 -3.26 -1.87 -3.13
CA PHE A 24 -3.50 -0.87 -2.09
C PHE A 24 -2.44 0.23 -2.06
N SER A 25 -1.17 -0.10 -2.31
CA SER A 25 -0.08 0.88 -2.46
C SER A 25 -0.40 1.84 -3.60
N LYS A 26 -0.80 1.32 -4.77
CA LYS A 26 -1.19 2.16 -5.90
C LYS A 26 -2.37 3.09 -5.59
N ILE A 27 -3.33 2.62 -4.80
CA ILE A 27 -4.44 3.47 -4.31
C ILE A 27 -3.91 4.56 -3.38
N LEU A 28 -3.04 4.21 -2.42
CA LEU A 28 -2.47 5.14 -1.47
C LEU A 28 -1.58 6.20 -2.14
N ASP A 29 -0.78 5.81 -3.14
CA ASP A 29 0.04 6.72 -3.96
C ASP A 29 -0.85 7.74 -4.68
N GLU A 30 -2.00 7.31 -5.19
CA GLU A 30 -2.96 8.19 -5.84
C GLU A 30 -3.68 9.12 -4.83
N VAL A 31 -3.98 8.62 -3.64
CA VAL A 31 -4.50 9.46 -2.54
C VAL A 31 -3.49 10.55 -2.17
N GLU A 32 -2.21 10.18 -2.02
CA GLU A 32 -1.14 11.12 -1.69
C GLU A 32 -0.95 12.17 -2.81
N ARG A 33 -0.94 11.73 -4.07
CA ARG A 33 -0.86 12.61 -5.24
C ARG A 33 -1.99 13.64 -5.27
N ARG A 34 -3.23 13.21 -5.02
CA ARG A 34 -4.41 14.09 -4.96
C ARG A 34 -4.35 15.03 -3.77
N ARG A 35 -3.91 14.53 -2.61
CA ARG A 35 -3.76 15.33 -1.40
C ARG A 35 -2.74 16.44 -1.58
N GLY A 36 -1.65 16.19 -2.33
CA GLY A 36 -0.65 17.19 -2.69
C GLY A 36 -1.22 18.40 -3.43
N ILE A 37 -2.33 18.23 -4.15
CA ILE A 37 -3.05 19.31 -4.84
C ILE A 37 -4.12 19.90 -3.92
N SER A 38 -5.05 19.07 -3.44
CA SER A 38 -6.11 19.50 -2.52
C SER A 38 -6.77 18.31 -1.81
N ALA A 39 -6.98 18.45 -0.50
CA ALA A 39 -7.72 17.47 0.30
C ALA A 39 -9.12 17.16 -0.26
N ALA A 40 -9.76 18.13 -0.92
CA ALA A 40 -11.09 17.96 -1.50
C ALA A 40 -11.13 16.96 -2.67
N LEU A 41 -9.98 16.65 -3.28
CA LEU A 41 -9.89 15.71 -4.42
C LEU A 41 -9.82 14.24 -4.00
N VAL A 42 -9.51 13.96 -2.73
CA VAL A 42 -9.38 12.60 -2.22
C VAL A 42 -10.75 11.90 -2.15
N TYR A 43 -11.77 12.59 -1.64
CA TYR A 43 -13.09 11.98 -1.45
C TYR A 43 -13.78 11.57 -2.77
N PRO A 44 -13.83 12.40 -3.83
CA PRO A 44 -14.35 11.98 -5.13
C PRO A 44 -13.63 10.75 -5.69
N PHE A 45 -12.32 10.66 -5.53
CA PHE A 45 -11.54 9.50 -5.94
C PHE A 45 -11.94 8.24 -5.16
N MET A 46 -11.97 8.34 -3.83
CA MET A 46 -12.37 7.22 -2.97
C MET A 46 -13.80 6.77 -3.29
N ARG A 47 -14.72 7.69 -3.59
CA ARG A 47 -16.08 7.36 -4.03
C ARG A 47 -16.06 6.53 -5.31
N SER A 48 -15.34 6.96 -6.35
CA SER A 48 -15.23 6.20 -7.60
C SER A 48 -14.61 4.80 -7.40
N LEU A 49 -13.65 4.67 -6.48
CA LEU A 49 -13.09 3.36 -6.10
C LEU A 49 -14.13 2.46 -5.43
N MET A 50 -14.90 2.99 -4.48
CA MET A 50 -15.91 2.23 -3.73
C MET A 50 -17.11 1.82 -4.59
N GLU A 51 -17.45 2.64 -5.60
CA GLU A 51 -18.50 2.33 -6.59
C GLU A 51 -18.03 1.30 -7.63
N SER A 52 -16.72 1.11 -7.79
CA SER A 52 -16.15 0.10 -8.70
C SER A 52 -16.15 -1.28 -8.03
N PRO A 53 -16.45 -2.36 -8.78
CA PRO A 53 -16.36 -3.70 -8.22
C PRO A 53 -14.92 -4.01 -7.83
N PHE A 54 -14.70 -4.61 -6.66
CA PHE A 54 -13.34 -5.05 -6.31
C PHE A 54 -12.86 -6.13 -7.30
N PRO A 55 -11.61 -6.06 -7.81
CA PRO A 55 -11.14 -7.01 -8.81
C PRO A 55 -11.16 -8.45 -8.30
N ALA A 56 -11.65 -9.37 -9.14
CA ALA A 56 -11.48 -10.80 -8.92
C ALA A 56 -10.00 -11.20 -9.07
N PRO A 57 -9.54 -12.33 -8.49
CA PRO A 57 -8.15 -12.78 -8.64
C PRO A 57 -7.70 -12.83 -10.11
N GLY A 58 -6.54 -12.24 -10.39
CA GLY A 58 -5.96 -12.15 -11.73
C GLY A 58 -6.65 -11.16 -12.68
N LYS A 59 -7.66 -10.41 -12.21
CA LYS A 59 -8.39 -9.43 -13.02
C LYS A 59 -7.95 -8.00 -12.72
N THR A 60 -8.17 -7.15 -13.71
CA THR A 60 -7.92 -5.71 -13.66
C THR A 60 -9.24 -4.97 -13.80
N ILE A 61 -9.44 -3.96 -12.95
CA ILE A 61 -10.51 -2.97 -13.11
C ILE A 61 -9.92 -1.64 -13.57
N ARG A 62 -10.73 -0.84 -14.26
CA ARG A 62 -10.36 0.47 -14.77
C ARG A 62 -11.26 1.51 -14.12
N VAL A 63 -10.69 2.36 -13.27
CA VAL A 63 -11.42 3.38 -12.54
C VAL A 63 -11.20 4.72 -13.22
N LYS A 64 -12.27 5.30 -13.74
CA LYS A 64 -12.25 6.64 -14.34
C LYS A 64 -12.29 7.66 -13.22
N THR A 65 -11.40 8.64 -13.29
CA THR A 65 -11.29 9.69 -12.30
C THR A 65 -11.01 11.01 -13.00
N PHE A 66 -11.24 12.11 -12.30
CA PHE A 66 -10.87 13.44 -12.79
C PHE A 66 -9.85 14.06 -11.86
N LEU A 67 -8.89 14.78 -12.45
CA LEU A 67 -7.93 15.60 -11.73
C LEU A 67 -7.85 16.99 -12.39
N PRO A 68 -8.00 18.09 -11.62
CA PRO A 68 -7.83 19.44 -12.13
C PRO A 68 -6.46 19.61 -12.80
N GLY A 69 -6.44 20.20 -14.00
CA GLY A 69 -5.22 20.43 -14.79
C GLY A 69 -4.78 19.24 -15.67
N ALA A 70 -5.04 18.00 -15.26
CA ALA A 70 -4.73 16.80 -16.05
C ALA A 70 -5.94 16.25 -16.84
N GLY A 71 -7.17 16.56 -16.41
CA GLY A 71 -8.40 16.10 -17.06
C GLY A 71 -8.88 14.74 -16.54
N ASN A 72 -9.54 13.98 -17.43
CA ASN A 72 -10.02 12.64 -17.10
C ASN A 72 -8.88 11.61 -17.22
N GLU A 73 -8.64 10.86 -16.16
CA GLU A 73 -7.62 9.83 -16.07
C GLU A 73 -8.27 8.46 -15.83
N VAL A 74 -7.62 7.40 -16.31
CA VAL A 74 -8.05 6.02 -16.06
C VAL A 74 -6.95 5.31 -15.28
N ILE A 75 -7.30 4.84 -14.08
CA ILE A 75 -6.39 4.11 -13.21
C ILE A 75 -6.70 2.62 -13.33
N GLU A 76 -5.69 1.82 -13.62
CA GLU A 76 -5.81 0.38 -13.69
C GLU A 76 -5.40 -0.26 -12.37
N LEU A 77 -6.32 -0.97 -11.73
CA LEU A 77 -6.10 -1.67 -10.47
C LEU A 77 -6.23 -3.17 -10.73
N ARG A 78 -5.11 -3.89 -10.57
CA ARG A 78 -5.03 -5.32 -10.81
C ARG A 78 -4.93 -6.05 -9.49
N ARG A 79 -5.73 -7.11 -9.34
CA ARG A 79 -5.54 -8.09 -8.27
C ARG A 79 -4.65 -9.21 -8.81
N PRO A 80 -3.64 -9.67 -8.05
CA PRO A 80 -2.90 -10.87 -8.43
C PRO A 80 -3.80 -12.09 -8.50
N MET A 81 -3.29 -13.14 -9.15
CA MET A 81 -3.91 -14.46 -9.07
C MET A 81 -3.73 -15.08 -7.68
N ASP A 82 -2.54 -14.94 -7.09
CA ASP A 82 -2.22 -15.36 -5.72
C ASP A 82 -1.66 -14.16 -4.93
N SER A 83 -2.30 -13.84 -3.80
CA SER A 83 -1.93 -12.70 -2.95
C SER A 83 -1.19 -13.10 -1.66
N ARG A 84 -0.88 -14.40 -1.48
CA ARG A 84 -0.33 -14.91 -0.21
C ARG A 84 0.99 -14.26 0.17
N LEU A 85 1.83 -13.88 -0.79
CA LEU A 85 3.16 -13.32 -0.55
C LEU A 85 3.34 -11.89 -1.08
N GLU A 86 2.29 -11.24 -1.58
CA GLU A 86 2.41 -9.87 -2.12
C GLU A 86 2.82 -8.85 -1.07
N HIS A 87 2.46 -9.08 0.19
CA HIS A 87 2.84 -8.20 1.29
C HIS A 87 4.26 -8.47 1.81
N VAL A 88 4.96 -9.47 1.27
CA VAL A 88 6.28 -9.87 1.75
C VAL A 88 7.36 -9.29 0.84
N ASP A 89 8.07 -8.27 1.32
CA ASP A 89 9.26 -7.75 0.67
C ASP A 89 10.50 -8.53 1.15
N PHE A 90 10.87 -9.55 0.37
CA PHE A 90 12.10 -10.31 0.61
C PHE A 90 13.36 -9.51 0.28
N GLU A 91 13.29 -8.52 -0.62
CA GLU A 91 14.44 -7.73 -1.01
C GLU A 91 14.96 -6.91 0.17
N CYS A 92 14.05 -6.27 0.91
CA CYS A 92 14.42 -5.55 2.14
C CYS A 92 15.07 -6.49 3.18
N LEU A 93 14.49 -7.68 3.38
CA LEU A 93 15.05 -8.68 4.30
C LEU A 93 16.47 -9.10 3.92
N PHE A 94 16.71 -9.42 2.64
CA PHE A 94 18.02 -9.84 2.14
C PHE A 94 19.05 -8.71 2.10
N ARG A 95 18.59 -7.45 1.94
CA ARG A 95 19.46 -6.27 2.01
C ARG A 95 19.89 -5.96 3.43
N CYS A 96 19.02 -6.17 4.41
CA CYS A 96 19.28 -5.81 5.81
C CYS A 96 19.98 -6.91 6.61
N LEU A 97 19.88 -8.18 6.20
CA LEU A 97 20.39 -9.32 6.96
C LEU A 97 21.33 -10.18 6.12
N SER A 98 22.44 -10.59 6.72
CA SER A 98 23.34 -11.59 6.13
C SER A 98 22.68 -12.96 6.05
N VAL A 99 23.12 -13.79 5.09
CA VAL A 99 22.67 -15.18 4.93
C VAL A 99 22.74 -15.96 6.25
N ARG A 100 23.79 -15.76 7.04
CA ARG A 100 23.96 -16.42 8.35
C ARG A 100 22.90 -16.01 9.37
N GLN A 101 22.50 -14.74 9.38
CA GLN A 101 21.41 -14.27 10.25
C GLN A 101 20.07 -14.86 9.81
N ILE A 102 19.80 -14.91 8.51
CA ILE A 102 18.56 -15.47 7.97
C ILE A 102 18.43 -16.95 8.33
N ILE A 103 19.50 -17.75 8.19
CA ILE A 103 19.50 -19.17 8.60
C ILE A 103 19.20 -19.31 10.10
N ARG A 104 19.79 -18.45 10.94
CA ARG A 104 19.53 -18.48 12.40
C ARG A 104 18.10 -18.10 12.75
N ILE A 105 17.53 -17.10 12.07
CA ILE A 105 16.12 -16.73 12.22
C ILE A 105 15.24 -17.91 11.83
N PHE A 106 15.48 -18.50 10.67
CA PHE A 106 14.72 -19.66 10.19
C PHE A 106 14.78 -20.83 11.18
N ALA A 107 15.98 -21.18 11.67
CA ALA A 107 16.14 -22.22 12.70
C ALA A 107 15.42 -21.87 14.00
N SER A 108 15.40 -20.59 14.40
CA SER A 108 14.68 -20.15 15.60
C SER A 108 13.16 -20.27 15.44
N LEU A 109 12.63 -19.95 14.25
CA LEU A 109 11.21 -20.10 13.92
C LEU A 109 10.79 -21.58 13.91
N LEU A 110 11.62 -22.48 13.36
CA LEU A 110 11.37 -23.93 13.37
C LEU A 110 11.33 -24.52 14.79
N LEU A 111 12.02 -23.89 15.74
CA LEU A 111 12.01 -24.25 17.16
C LEU A 111 10.96 -23.48 17.96
N GLU A 112 10.04 -22.80 17.28
CA GLU A 112 8.96 -21.98 17.87
C GLU A 112 9.47 -20.93 18.87
N ARG A 113 10.70 -20.44 18.68
CA ARG A 113 11.28 -19.39 19.53
C ARG A 113 10.69 -18.04 19.18
N ARG A 114 10.58 -17.17 20.19
CA ARG A 114 10.22 -15.76 20.02
C ARG A 114 11.36 -15.02 19.33
N VAL A 115 11.10 -14.47 18.15
CA VAL A 115 12.04 -13.64 17.39
C VAL A 115 11.54 -12.21 17.40
N ILE A 116 12.41 -11.27 17.78
CA ILE A 116 12.11 -9.83 17.81
C ILE A 116 12.99 -9.15 16.76
N PHE A 117 12.37 -8.44 15.83
CA PHE A 117 13.06 -7.55 14.88
C PHE A 117 13.04 -6.12 15.40
N VAL A 118 14.16 -5.42 15.26
CA VAL A 118 14.29 -4.00 15.58
C VAL A 118 14.89 -3.30 14.36
N ALA A 119 14.24 -2.22 13.92
CA ALA A 119 14.69 -1.40 12.80
C ALA A 119 14.31 0.07 13.06
N GLU A 120 15.11 0.99 12.52
CA GLU A 120 14.82 2.42 12.59
C GLU A 120 13.75 2.87 11.57
N LYS A 121 13.49 2.04 10.55
CA LYS A 121 12.58 2.31 9.45
C LYS A 121 11.58 1.16 9.31
N LEU A 122 10.35 1.50 8.94
CA LEU A 122 9.26 0.55 8.68
C LEU A 122 9.25 0.02 7.23
N ARG A 123 10.16 0.52 6.39
CA ARG A 123 10.34 0.15 4.98
C ARG A 123 11.69 -0.51 4.77
#